data_AF-A0A2Z3JUI5-F1
#
_entry.id   AF-A0A2Z3JUI5-F1
#
_cell.length_a   1.000
_cell.length_b   1.000
_cell.length_c   1.000
_cell.angle_alpha   90.00
_cell.angle_beta   90.00
_cell.angle_gamma   90.00
#
_symmetry.space_group_name_H-M   'P 1'
#
loop_
_entity.id
_entity.type
_entity.pdbx_description
1 polymer ?
#
loop_
_entity_poly.entity_id
_entity_poly.type
_entity_poly.pdbx_seq_one_letter_code
_entity_poly.pdbx_strand_id
1 'polypeptide(L)'
;MKLAELLDVVNLPDLIAQEWGPDAARGLTRERGGVICDRRPGQEETHPSFSVYKPHIWRWKRHGGDGASGNAYGFLLECGYTPQQAREELARHVGVALDTWQPSSYRPALSAPDPVREALGVLERCQPFDARELSKALRLLAPVSIDDAAGRDLQRRGLYGWPGLQAARLRRDFLSRDGRIIAHAGALGVLIHGPDEQVYGLKIRNLGSADELQKAGFARYIYRIGRHGAPAWCSPSYGRSDGLLIVEGELNGAAAALAAEVAGLSLDVQGLAGAGGTPFLEGMQGRRVHLYADPDPAGMACLERLSKLAQATGALEVRVLPALPDGDFSDLCGKLGPTDFANVLLDLFQRADCWQTWISGKTALPVNNAVPDGEKRLLANWQQGSGWGTADASGWGSDDRGGW
;
A
#
# COMPACT_ATOMS: atom_id res chain seq x y z
N MET A 1 -15.93 15.78 -29.20
CA MET A 1 -15.18 16.46 -28.11
C MET A 1 -14.13 15.52 -27.55
N LYS A 2 -12.90 15.98 -27.32
CA LYS A 2 -11.81 15.18 -26.72
C LYS A 2 -12.02 15.09 -25.20
N LEU A 3 -11.45 14.05 -24.56
CA LEU A 3 -11.55 13.87 -23.10
C LEU A 3 -10.99 15.07 -22.31
N ALA A 4 -9.90 15.70 -22.78
CA ALA A 4 -9.35 16.89 -22.13
C ALA A 4 -10.38 18.03 -22.08
N GLU A 5 -11.07 18.28 -23.19
CA GLU A 5 -12.09 19.33 -23.30
C GLU A 5 -13.29 19.04 -22.38
N LEU A 6 -13.70 17.77 -22.24
CA LEU A 6 -14.76 17.38 -21.29
C LEU A 6 -14.35 17.63 -19.84
N LEU A 7 -13.10 17.33 -19.49
CA LEU A 7 -12.58 17.48 -18.13
C LEU A 7 -12.44 18.95 -17.69
N ASP A 8 -12.27 19.87 -18.65
CA ASP A 8 -12.20 21.30 -18.38
C ASP A 8 -13.56 21.90 -17.98
N VAL A 9 -14.65 21.33 -18.49
CA VAL A 9 -16.00 21.88 -18.32
C VAL A 9 -16.88 21.10 -17.32
N VAL A 10 -16.60 19.82 -17.09
CA VAL A 10 -17.39 18.99 -16.16
C VAL A 10 -17.30 19.52 -14.72
N ASN A 11 -18.40 19.49 -13.97
CA ASN A 11 -18.42 19.84 -12.54
C ASN A 11 -18.41 18.55 -11.69
N LEU A 12 -17.32 18.29 -10.98
CA LEU A 12 -17.20 17.06 -10.19
C LEU A 12 -18.17 17.00 -8.99
N PRO A 13 -18.43 18.08 -8.23
CA PRO A 13 -19.50 18.10 -7.24
C PRO A 13 -20.87 17.65 -7.78
N ASP A 14 -21.27 18.14 -8.96
CA ASP A 14 -22.54 17.74 -9.59
C ASP A 14 -22.51 16.26 -10.02
N LEU A 15 -21.39 15.79 -10.56
CA LEU A 15 -21.20 14.40 -10.92
C LEU A 15 -21.27 13.47 -9.70
N ILE A 16 -20.69 13.88 -8.56
CA ILE A 16 -20.79 13.13 -7.30
C ILE A 16 -22.23 13.10 -6.80
N ALA A 17 -22.95 14.22 -6.84
CA ALA A 17 -24.37 14.27 -6.45
C ALA A 17 -25.23 13.35 -7.33
N GLN A 18 -24.88 13.24 -8.62
CA GLN A 18 -25.55 12.36 -9.57
C GLN A 18 -25.29 10.88 -9.29
N GLU A 19 -24.03 10.51 -9.03
CA GLU A 19 -23.64 9.10 -8.90
C GLU A 19 -23.85 8.55 -7.48
N TRP A 20 -23.59 9.34 -6.43
CA TRP A 20 -23.69 8.93 -5.02
C TRP A 20 -24.92 9.50 -4.31
N GLY A 21 -25.71 10.31 -5.01
CA GLY A 21 -26.90 10.97 -4.47
C GLY A 21 -26.61 12.36 -3.88
N PRO A 22 -27.62 13.24 -3.79
CA PRO A 22 -27.45 14.62 -3.37
C PRO A 22 -26.94 14.76 -1.92
N ASP A 23 -27.31 13.81 -1.06
CA ASP A 23 -26.84 13.81 0.34
C ASP A 23 -25.36 13.48 0.48
N ALA A 24 -24.80 12.70 -0.45
CA ALA A 24 -23.36 12.39 -0.47
C ALA A 24 -22.52 13.60 -0.85
N ALA A 25 -23.04 14.51 -1.67
CA ALA A 25 -22.38 15.76 -2.04
C ALA A 25 -22.55 16.88 -0.99
N ARG A 26 -23.24 16.61 0.13
CA ARG A 26 -23.48 17.61 1.18
C ARG A 26 -22.16 18.00 1.85
N GLY A 27 -21.66 19.18 1.51
CA GLY A 27 -20.34 19.68 1.90
C GLY A 27 -19.44 20.06 0.72
N LEU A 28 -19.87 19.78 -0.52
CA LEU A 28 -19.23 20.24 -1.74
C LEU A 28 -19.88 21.53 -2.26
N THR A 29 -19.04 22.43 -2.77
CA THR A 29 -19.48 23.64 -3.48
C THR A 29 -19.06 23.55 -4.95
N ARG A 30 -19.85 24.15 -5.85
CA ARG A 30 -19.55 24.19 -7.29
C ARG A 30 -18.34 25.05 -7.62
N GLU A 31 -17.89 25.90 -6.71
CA GLU A 31 -16.81 26.86 -6.93
C GLU A 31 -15.48 26.35 -6.39
N ARG A 32 -15.49 25.70 -5.21
CA ARG A 32 -14.26 25.34 -4.48
C ARG A 32 -14.16 23.87 -4.14
N GLY A 33 -15.24 23.10 -4.27
CA GLY A 33 -15.32 21.73 -3.79
C GLY A 33 -15.52 21.70 -2.28
N GLY A 34 -14.86 20.75 -1.60
CA GLY A 34 -15.02 20.51 -0.17
C GLY A 34 -14.50 19.14 0.24
N VAL A 35 -14.81 18.73 1.47
CA VAL A 35 -14.47 17.41 2.00
C VAL A 35 -15.76 16.74 2.47
N ILE A 36 -15.98 15.51 2.01
CA ILE A 36 -17.16 14.69 2.33
C ILE A 36 -16.71 13.31 2.82
N CYS A 37 -17.65 12.54 3.40
CA CYS A 37 -17.40 11.13 3.66
C CYS A 37 -17.40 10.33 2.35
N ASP A 38 -16.53 9.33 2.23
CA ASP A 38 -16.58 8.34 1.16
C ASP A 38 -17.82 7.45 1.33
N ARG A 39 -18.73 7.49 0.35
CA ARG A 39 -20.03 6.80 0.37
C ARG A 39 -20.06 5.54 -0.49
N ARG A 40 -18.91 5.04 -0.93
CA ARG A 40 -18.85 3.80 -1.71
C ARG A 40 -19.44 2.62 -0.92
N PRO A 41 -20.10 1.66 -1.59
CA PRO A 41 -20.68 0.50 -0.92
C PRO A 41 -19.66 -0.25 -0.06
N GLY A 42 -20.05 -0.60 1.15
CA GLY A 42 -19.19 -1.27 2.13
C GLY A 42 -18.26 -0.33 2.91
N GLN A 43 -18.37 0.98 2.72
CA GLN A 43 -17.66 1.98 3.53
C GLN A 43 -18.64 2.71 4.46
N GLU A 44 -18.42 2.59 5.76
CA GLU A 44 -19.08 3.42 6.77
C GLU A 44 -18.04 4.35 7.38
N GLU A 45 -18.12 5.63 7.01
CA GLU A 45 -17.19 6.65 7.46
C GLU A 45 -17.90 7.71 8.32
N THR A 46 -17.35 7.93 9.53
CA THR A 46 -17.85 8.94 10.48
C THR A 46 -17.15 10.28 10.36
N HIS A 47 -15.99 10.35 9.70
CA HIS A 47 -15.20 11.57 9.53
C HIS A 47 -14.87 11.80 8.06
N PRO A 48 -15.13 12.98 7.47
CA PRO A 48 -14.87 13.23 6.05
C PRO A 48 -13.41 12.98 5.64
N SER A 49 -13.16 12.07 4.69
CA SER A 49 -11.83 11.81 4.13
C SER A 49 -11.73 11.97 2.61
N PHE A 50 -12.81 12.30 1.93
CA PHE A 50 -12.85 12.46 0.48
C PHE A 50 -12.85 13.94 0.10
N SER A 51 -11.70 14.43 -0.35
CA SER A 51 -11.49 15.83 -0.74
C SER A 51 -11.74 16.03 -2.23
N VAL A 52 -12.51 17.04 -2.60
CA VAL A 52 -12.78 17.47 -3.98
C VAL A 52 -12.34 18.90 -4.14
N TYR A 53 -11.55 19.19 -5.19
CA TYR A 53 -10.93 20.51 -5.37
C TYR A 53 -10.65 20.79 -6.86
N LYS A 54 -10.55 22.07 -7.24
CA LYS A 54 -10.35 22.51 -8.64
C LYS A 54 -9.12 23.41 -8.79
N PRO A 55 -7.91 22.87 -9.04
CA PRO A 55 -6.75 23.69 -9.38
C PRO A 55 -6.85 24.26 -10.80
N HIS A 56 -7.13 23.39 -11.79
CA HIS A 56 -7.33 23.75 -13.20
C HIS A 56 -8.53 22.97 -13.75
N ILE A 57 -8.48 21.65 -13.58
CA ILE A 57 -9.62 20.72 -13.72
C ILE A 57 -10.06 20.22 -12.34
N TRP A 58 -11.27 19.71 -12.23
CA TRP A 58 -11.69 19.07 -10.99
C TRP A 58 -10.90 17.81 -10.69
N ARG A 59 -10.50 17.70 -9.42
CA ARG A 59 -9.78 16.55 -8.88
C ARG A 59 -10.41 16.11 -7.57
N TRP A 60 -10.13 14.87 -7.22
CA TRP A 60 -10.45 14.31 -5.92
C TRP A 60 -9.27 13.55 -5.34
N LYS A 61 -9.25 13.41 -4.02
CA LYS A 61 -8.28 12.63 -3.27
C LYS A 61 -8.94 12.04 -2.03
N ARG A 62 -8.67 10.76 -1.77
CA ARG A 62 -9.04 10.09 -0.52
C ARG A 62 -7.88 10.13 0.47
N HIS A 63 -8.21 10.42 1.72
CA HIS A 63 -7.28 10.54 2.83
C HIS A 63 -7.43 9.32 3.75
N GLY A 64 -6.72 8.22 3.46
CA GLY A 64 -6.91 6.98 4.23
C GLY A 64 -5.91 5.85 3.94
N GLY A 65 -4.72 6.17 3.44
CA GLY A 65 -3.64 5.19 3.25
C GLY A 65 -3.59 4.50 1.88
N ASP A 66 -4.67 4.47 1.10
CA ASP A 66 -4.65 3.90 -0.27
C ASP A 66 -4.16 4.89 -1.34
N GLY A 67 -4.04 6.18 -0.99
CA GLY A 67 -3.52 7.23 -1.87
C GLY A 67 -4.38 7.51 -3.11
N ALA A 68 -5.62 7.00 -3.15
CA ALA A 68 -6.48 7.11 -4.32
C ALA A 68 -6.78 8.58 -4.64
N SER A 69 -6.56 8.95 -5.89
CA SER A 69 -6.83 10.30 -6.39
C SER A 69 -7.06 10.28 -7.89
N GLY A 70 -7.80 11.26 -8.39
CA GLY A 70 -8.14 11.31 -9.80
C GLY A 70 -8.77 12.62 -10.22
N ASN A 71 -9.24 12.66 -11.46
CA ASN A 71 -10.14 13.67 -11.99
C ASN A 71 -11.55 13.08 -12.13
N ALA A 72 -12.49 13.82 -12.73
CA ALA A 72 -13.86 13.33 -12.93
C ALA A 72 -13.95 12.02 -13.74
N TYR A 73 -13.06 11.81 -14.70
CA TYR A 73 -12.95 10.54 -15.42
C TYR A 73 -12.51 9.40 -14.48
N GLY A 74 -11.46 9.64 -13.69
CA GLY A 74 -11.00 8.67 -12.69
C GLY A 74 -12.07 8.34 -11.64
N PHE A 75 -12.88 9.33 -11.25
CA PHE A 75 -14.01 9.12 -10.33
C PHE A 75 -15.04 8.13 -10.89
N LEU A 76 -15.41 8.25 -12.17
CA LEU A 76 -16.35 7.32 -12.80
C LEU A 76 -15.77 5.91 -12.93
N LEU A 77 -14.48 5.79 -13.22
CA LEU A 77 -13.81 4.48 -13.22
C LEU A 77 -13.88 3.82 -11.83
N GLU A 78 -13.68 4.59 -10.76
CA GLU A 78 -13.86 4.12 -9.38
C GLU A 78 -15.30 3.74 -9.06
N CYS A 79 -16.28 4.35 -9.74
CA CYS A 79 -17.68 3.96 -9.64
C CYS A 79 -18.02 2.69 -10.45
N GLY A 80 -17.04 2.06 -11.09
CA GLY A 80 -17.21 0.81 -11.85
C GLY A 80 -17.50 1.02 -13.34
N TYR A 81 -17.41 2.24 -13.86
CA TYR A 81 -17.58 2.49 -15.29
C TYR A 81 -16.37 1.97 -16.06
N THR A 82 -16.62 1.39 -17.25
CA THR A 82 -15.53 1.12 -18.21
C THR A 82 -14.95 2.45 -18.74
N PRO A 83 -13.72 2.46 -19.30
CA PRO A 83 -13.15 3.63 -19.96
C PRO A 83 -14.07 4.30 -20.98
N GLN A 84 -14.83 3.48 -21.71
CA GLN A 84 -15.80 3.95 -22.67
C GLN A 84 -17.01 4.59 -21.97
N GLN A 85 -17.66 3.87 -21.04
CA GLN A 85 -18.82 4.37 -20.28
C GLN A 85 -18.50 5.64 -19.47
N ALA A 86 -17.28 5.78 -18.96
CA ALA A 86 -16.90 6.98 -18.23
C ALA A 86 -16.83 8.22 -19.14
N ARG A 87 -16.28 8.10 -20.36
CA ARG A 87 -16.25 9.22 -21.33
C ARG A 87 -17.65 9.65 -21.73
N GLU A 88 -18.48 8.65 -21.92
CA GLU A 88 -19.88 8.72 -22.27
C GLU A 88 -20.71 9.44 -21.20
N GLU A 89 -20.52 9.08 -19.92
CA GLU A 89 -21.18 9.76 -18.79
C GLU A 89 -20.70 11.20 -18.64
N LEU A 90 -19.41 11.48 -18.83
CA LEU A 90 -18.89 12.85 -18.83
C LEU A 90 -19.53 13.70 -19.94
N ALA A 91 -19.60 13.17 -21.16
CA ALA A 91 -20.22 13.86 -22.29
C ALA A 91 -21.72 14.14 -22.04
N ARG A 92 -22.44 13.15 -21.48
CA ARG A 92 -23.85 13.31 -21.10
C ARG A 92 -24.02 14.39 -20.03
N HIS A 93 -23.16 14.40 -19.01
CA HIS A 93 -23.23 15.36 -17.90
C HIS A 93 -23.01 16.82 -18.36
N VAL A 94 -22.18 17.03 -19.39
CA VAL A 94 -21.92 18.38 -19.94
C VAL A 94 -22.86 18.75 -21.09
N GLY A 95 -23.82 17.87 -21.43
CA GLY A 95 -24.82 18.11 -22.47
C GLY A 95 -24.27 18.06 -23.90
N VAL A 96 -23.14 17.39 -24.14
CA VAL A 96 -22.52 17.26 -25.47
C VAL A 96 -22.82 15.89 -26.05
N ALA A 97 -23.52 15.87 -27.20
CA ALA A 97 -23.66 14.66 -27.99
C ALA A 97 -22.32 14.33 -28.67
N LEU A 98 -21.90 13.06 -28.57
CA LEU A 98 -20.81 12.55 -29.39
C LEU A 98 -21.45 11.95 -30.65
N ASP A 99 -21.07 12.45 -31.83
CA ASP A 99 -21.76 12.30 -33.14
C ASP A 99 -21.96 10.85 -33.64
N THR A 100 -21.60 9.82 -32.88
CA THR A 100 -21.74 8.41 -33.26
C THR A 100 -22.30 7.54 -32.14
N TRP A 101 -22.94 8.12 -31.13
CA TRP A 101 -23.16 7.41 -29.88
C TRP A 101 -24.63 7.29 -29.46
N GLN A 102 -25.08 6.04 -29.26
CA GLN A 102 -26.34 5.74 -28.58
C GLN A 102 -26.06 5.62 -27.07
N PRO A 103 -26.58 6.52 -26.23
CA PRO A 103 -26.34 6.46 -24.80
C PRO A 103 -26.89 5.17 -24.22
N SER A 104 -26.02 4.36 -23.63
CA SER A 104 -26.44 3.23 -22.80
C SER A 104 -27.34 3.75 -21.68
N SER A 105 -28.54 3.16 -21.52
CA SER A 105 -29.44 3.39 -20.39
C SER A 105 -28.94 2.69 -19.11
N TYR A 106 -27.94 1.82 -19.24
CA TYR A 106 -27.34 1.11 -18.12
C TYR A 106 -26.31 2.01 -17.42
N ARG A 107 -26.62 2.37 -16.16
CA ARG A 107 -25.64 2.86 -15.20
C ARG A 107 -25.14 1.68 -14.37
N PRO A 108 -23.81 1.50 -14.22
CA PRO A 108 -23.29 0.50 -13.30
C PRO A 108 -23.84 0.76 -11.90
N ALA A 109 -24.30 -0.28 -11.22
CA ALA A 109 -24.50 -0.17 -9.78
C ALA A 109 -23.11 0.04 -9.15
N LEU A 110 -22.99 1.02 -8.25
CA LEU A 110 -21.82 1.13 -7.38
C LEU A 110 -21.59 -0.25 -6.77
N SER A 111 -20.48 -0.88 -7.14
CA SER A 111 -20.09 -2.19 -6.62
C SER A 111 -19.04 -1.95 -5.56
N ALA A 112 -19.07 -2.76 -4.49
CA ALA A 112 -18.00 -2.74 -3.51
C ALA A 112 -16.66 -3.03 -4.24
N PRO A 113 -15.53 -2.45 -3.76
CA PRO A 113 -14.22 -2.78 -4.30
C PRO A 113 -14.02 -4.30 -4.32
N ASP A 114 -13.64 -4.83 -5.48
CA ASP A 114 -13.27 -6.24 -5.64
C ASP A 114 -11.75 -6.34 -5.48
N PRO A 115 -11.26 -6.73 -4.28
CA PRO A 115 -9.82 -6.74 -4.02
C PRO A 115 -9.07 -7.71 -4.94
N VAL A 116 -9.72 -8.81 -5.37
CA VAL A 116 -9.12 -9.78 -6.30
C VAL A 116 -8.95 -9.14 -7.66
N ARG A 117 -9.98 -8.47 -8.18
CA ARG A 117 -9.90 -7.77 -9.47
C ARG A 117 -8.85 -6.64 -9.46
N GLU A 118 -8.76 -5.88 -8.38
CA GLU A 118 -7.74 -4.84 -8.23
C GLU A 118 -6.33 -5.44 -8.25
N ALA A 119 -6.11 -6.53 -7.50
CA ALA A 119 -4.84 -7.23 -7.47
C ALA A 119 -4.48 -7.81 -8.85
N LEU A 120 -5.43 -8.46 -9.53
CA LEU A 120 -5.24 -8.96 -10.89
C LEU A 120 -4.84 -7.85 -11.87
N GLY A 121 -5.51 -6.69 -11.83
CA GLY A 121 -5.15 -5.55 -12.69
C GLY A 121 -3.73 -5.00 -12.43
N VAL A 122 -3.20 -5.17 -11.21
CA VAL A 122 -1.78 -4.89 -10.92
C VAL A 122 -0.89 -5.98 -11.51
N LEU A 123 -1.20 -7.26 -11.24
CA LEU A 123 -0.38 -8.42 -11.62
C LEU A 123 -0.35 -8.70 -13.12
N GLU A 124 -1.42 -8.41 -13.87
CA GLU A 124 -1.44 -8.52 -15.35
C GLU A 124 -0.34 -7.69 -16.01
N ARG A 125 0.10 -6.62 -15.35
CA ARG A 125 1.18 -5.73 -15.81
C ARG A 125 2.57 -6.21 -15.39
N CYS A 126 2.64 -7.26 -14.58
CA CYS A 126 3.87 -7.90 -14.13
C CYS A 126 4.15 -9.10 -15.04
N GLN A 127 5.34 -9.11 -15.62
CA GLN A 127 5.84 -10.22 -16.42
C GLN A 127 7.27 -10.53 -15.96
N PRO A 128 7.70 -11.79 -15.99
CA PRO A 128 9.09 -12.12 -15.76
C PRO A 128 9.96 -11.43 -16.81
N PHE A 129 11.20 -11.13 -16.45
CA PHE A 129 12.19 -10.59 -17.37
C PHE A 129 12.40 -11.54 -18.53
N ASP A 130 12.36 -10.99 -19.74
CA ASP A 130 12.89 -11.72 -20.88
C ASP A 130 14.44 -11.85 -20.77
N ALA A 131 15.02 -12.70 -21.62
CA ALA A 131 16.47 -12.94 -21.60
C ALA A 131 17.31 -11.65 -21.80
N ARG A 132 16.78 -10.66 -22.53
CA ARG A 132 17.46 -9.39 -22.79
C ARG A 132 17.39 -8.48 -21.58
N GLU A 133 16.25 -8.40 -20.90
CA GLU A 133 16.05 -7.66 -19.65
C GLU A 133 16.91 -8.23 -18.54
N LEU A 134 16.94 -9.56 -18.37
CA LEU A 134 17.81 -10.23 -17.42
C LEU A 134 19.28 -9.95 -17.71
N SER A 135 19.72 -10.07 -18.98
CA SER A 135 21.10 -9.74 -19.36
C SER A 135 21.47 -8.28 -19.05
N LYS A 136 20.55 -7.33 -19.28
CA LYS A 136 20.76 -5.92 -18.92
C LYS A 136 20.86 -5.75 -17.41
N ALA A 137 19.97 -6.37 -16.63
CA ALA A 137 19.99 -6.31 -15.17
C ALA A 137 21.32 -6.84 -14.62
N LEU A 138 21.75 -8.02 -15.06
CA LEU A 138 23.00 -8.65 -14.62
C LEU A 138 24.24 -7.82 -14.98
N ARG A 139 24.25 -7.11 -16.12
CA ARG A 139 25.36 -6.19 -16.48
C ARG A 139 25.48 -4.98 -15.55
N LEU A 140 24.43 -4.64 -14.80
CA LEU A 140 24.47 -3.56 -13.80
C LEU A 140 25.06 -4.03 -12.47
N LEU A 141 25.14 -5.34 -12.26
CA LEU A 141 25.41 -5.94 -10.96
C LEU A 141 26.81 -6.57 -10.92
N ALA A 142 27.51 -6.36 -9.82
CA ALA A 142 28.73 -7.07 -9.46
C ALA A 142 28.48 -7.91 -8.20
N PRO A 143 29.18 -9.04 -8.04
CA PRO A 143 29.16 -9.79 -6.78
C PRO A 143 29.42 -8.86 -5.59
N VAL A 144 28.69 -9.11 -4.51
CA VAL A 144 28.83 -8.37 -3.26
C VAL A 144 29.82 -9.08 -2.34
N SER A 145 30.81 -8.35 -1.84
CA SER A 145 31.74 -8.79 -0.80
C SER A 145 31.29 -8.23 0.56
N ILE A 146 31.73 -8.86 1.65
CA ILE A 146 31.52 -8.36 3.02
C ILE A 146 32.18 -6.99 3.24
N ASP A 147 33.21 -6.67 2.47
CA ASP A 147 33.91 -5.37 2.51
C ASP A 147 33.14 -4.26 1.76
N ASP A 148 32.12 -4.62 0.97
CA ASP A 148 31.24 -3.65 0.33
C ASP A 148 30.20 -3.13 1.34
N ALA A 149 29.79 -1.87 1.21
CA ALA A 149 28.71 -1.32 2.03
C ALA A 149 27.40 -2.15 1.90
N ALA A 150 27.10 -2.63 0.70
CA ALA A 150 25.96 -3.52 0.45
C ALA A 150 26.10 -4.87 1.18
N GLY A 151 27.31 -5.45 1.24
CA GLY A 151 27.56 -6.70 1.95
C GLY A 151 27.41 -6.53 3.46
N ARG A 152 27.93 -5.43 4.02
CA ARG A 152 27.69 -5.08 5.42
C ARG A 152 26.21 -4.82 5.73
N ASP A 153 25.44 -4.23 4.81
CA ASP A 153 23.99 -4.09 5.01
C ASP A 153 23.29 -5.44 5.08
N LEU A 154 23.62 -6.37 4.17
CA LEU A 154 23.09 -7.74 4.21
C LEU A 154 23.52 -8.48 5.48
N GLN A 155 24.77 -8.31 5.92
CA GLN A 155 25.27 -8.96 7.14
C GLN A 155 24.51 -8.46 8.37
N ARG A 156 24.32 -7.14 8.48
CA ARG A 156 23.53 -6.53 9.56
C ARG A 156 22.07 -6.98 9.57
N ARG A 157 21.57 -7.54 8.47
CA ARG A 157 20.22 -8.12 8.35
C ARG A 157 20.19 -9.64 8.50
N GLY A 158 21.33 -10.28 8.73
CA GLY A 158 21.44 -11.74 8.81
C GLY A 158 21.28 -12.46 7.46
N LEU A 159 21.36 -11.73 6.34
CA LEU A 159 21.08 -12.23 4.98
C LEU A 159 22.33 -12.42 4.13
N TYR A 160 23.51 -12.04 4.63
CA TYR A 160 24.74 -12.13 3.85
C TYR A 160 25.10 -13.59 3.55
N GLY A 161 25.25 -13.92 2.26
CA GLY A 161 25.67 -15.24 1.81
C GLY A 161 24.56 -16.29 1.74
N TRP A 162 23.31 -15.95 2.10
CA TRP A 162 22.20 -16.90 1.98
C TRP A 162 21.84 -17.13 0.49
N PRO A 163 21.88 -18.38 -0.03
CA PRO A 163 21.63 -18.66 -1.44
C PRO A 163 20.21 -18.34 -1.91
N GLY A 164 19.25 -18.30 -0.99
CA GLY A 164 17.84 -18.00 -1.29
C GLY A 164 17.58 -16.54 -1.68
N LEU A 165 18.54 -15.64 -1.47
CA LEU A 165 18.43 -14.23 -1.84
C LEU A 165 19.52 -13.85 -2.86
N GLN A 166 19.13 -13.67 -4.13
CA GLN A 166 20.05 -13.21 -5.15
C GLN A 166 20.31 -11.69 -5.03
N ALA A 167 21.33 -11.35 -4.26
CA ALA A 167 21.76 -9.98 -4.01
C ALA A 167 23.14 -9.68 -4.60
N ALA A 168 23.36 -8.42 -4.97
CA ALA A 168 24.58 -7.94 -5.60
C ALA A 168 24.79 -6.44 -5.30
N ARG A 169 25.94 -5.89 -5.68
CA ARG A 169 26.18 -4.44 -5.64
C ARG A 169 26.08 -3.83 -7.03
N LEU A 170 25.64 -2.57 -7.10
CA LEU A 170 25.58 -1.83 -8.33
C LEU A 170 27.00 -1.48 -8.82
N ARG A 171 27.32 -1.73 -10.10
CA ARG A 171 28.65 -1.49 -10.68
C ARG A 171 29.00 -0.02 -10.89
N ARG A 172 28.00 0.80 -11.18
CA ARG A 172 28.14 2.19 -11.60
C ARG A 172 26.92 2.98 -11.17
N ASP A 173 27.04 4.29 -11.12
CA ASP A 173 25.91 5.16 -10.85
C ASP A 173 24.78 4.91 -11.85
N PHE A 174 23.57 4.95 -11.31
CA PHE A 174 22.35 4.80 -12.05
C PHE A 174 21.76 6.16 -12.32
N LEU A 175 21.58 6.47 -13.59
CA LEU A 175 21.01 7.74 -14.02
C LEU A 175 19.54 7.60 -14.41
N SER A 176 18.72 8.59 -14.06
CA SER A 176 17.39 8.81 -14.61
C SER A 176 17.44 9.23 -16.08
N ARG A 177 16.27 9.37 -16.73
CA ARG A 177 16.20 9.78 -18.15
C ARG A 177 16.73 11.19 -18.39
N ASP A 178 16.60 12.07 -17.41
CA ASP A 178 17.12 13.45 -17.39
C ASP A 178 18.58 13.53 -16.91
N GLY A 179 19.27 12.40 -16.73
CA GLY A 179 20.70 12.35 -16.43
C GLY A 179 21.07 12.55 -14.96
N ARG A 180 20.10 12.65 -14.05
CA ARG A 180 20.37 12.74 -12.60
C ARG A 180 20.75 11.38 -12.06
N ILE A 181 21.73 11.35 -11.16
CA ILE A 181 21.99 10.13 -10.38
C ILE A 181 20.75 9.86 -9.53
N ILE A 182 20.30 8.62 -9.52
CA ILE A 182 19.20 8.14 -8.68
C ILE A 182 19.69 7.02 -7.75
N ALA A 183 20.72 6.27 -8.13
CA ALA A 183 21.41 5.34 -7.24
C ALA A 183 22.92 5.37 -7.47
N HIS A 184 23.69 5.23 -6.41
CA HIS A 184 25.15 5.23 -6.50
C HIS A 184 25.72 3.85 -6.80
N ALA A 185 26.89 3.83 -7.44
CA ALA A 185 27.75 2.66 -7.48
C ALA A 185 27.97 2.13 -6.05
N GLY A 186 27.88 0.81 -5.87
CA GLY A 186 27.95 0.16 -4.56
C GLY A 186 26.62 0.03 -3.82
N ALA A 187 25.53 0.63 -4.30
CA ALA A 187 24.18 0.40 -3.76
C ALA A 187 23.80 -1.08 -3.82
N LEU A 188 22.95 -1.53 -2.90
CA LEU A 188 22.48 -2.91 -2.84
C LEU A 188 21.43 -3.16 -3.93
N GLY A 189 21.68 -4.14 -4.79
CA GLY A 189 20.72 -4.66 -5.77
C GLY A 189 20.19 -6.02 -5.35
N VAL A 190 18.88 -6.21 -5.45
CA VAL A 190 18.19 -7.48 -5.16
C VAL A 190 17.34 -7.87 -6.36
N LEU A 191 17.52 -9.08 -6.85
CA LEU A 191 16.65 -9.64 -7.89
C LEU A 191 15.38 -10.18 -7.25
N ILE A 192 14.24 -9.80 -7.81
CA ILE A 192 12.91 -10.15 -7.31
C ILE A 192 12.45 -11.38 -8.07
N HIS A 193 12.43 -12.53 -7.41
CA HIS A 193 11.92 -13.77 -7.98
C HIS A 193 10.42 -13.89 -7.73
N GLY A 194 9.69 -14.39 -8.73
CA GLY A 194 8.26 -14.69 -8.62
C GLY A 194 7.99 -16.16 -8.30
N PRO A 195 6.72 -16.60 -8.40
CA PRO A 195 6.28 -17.94 -8.00
C PRO A 195 6.82 -19.06 -8.90
N ASP A 196 7.28 -18.72 -10.09
CA ASP A 196 7.87 -19.63 -11.08
C ASP A 196 9.41 -19.64 -11.05
N GLU A 197 10.00 -19.07 -10.00
CA GLU A 197 11.45 -18.87 -9.82
C GLU A 197 12.12 -17.95 -10.86
N GLN A 198 11.35 -17.38 -11.79
CA GLN A 198 11.87 -16.39 -12.74
C GLN A 198 12.06 -15.03 -12.07
N VAL A 199 12.95 -14.22 -12.63
CA VAL A 199 13.21 -12.85 -12.15
C VAL A 199 12.17 -11.91 -12.74
N TYR A 200 11.38 -11.25 -11.90
CA TYR A 200 10.38 -10.24 -12.30
C TYR A 200 10.88 -8.81 -12.14
N GLY A 201 11.96 -8.61 -11.39
CA GLY A 201 12.38 -7.28 -10.99
C GLY A 201 13.82 -7.18 -10.56
N LEU A 202 14.36 -5.96 -10.64
CA LEU A 202 15.59 -5.57 -9.97
C LEU A 202 15.27 -4.36 -9.08
N LYS A 203 15.36 -4.59 -7.78
CA LYS A 203 15.23 -3.56 -6.76
C LYS A 203 16.60 -3.04 -6.36
N ILE A 204 16.79 -1.73 -6.43
CA ILE A 204 17.99 -1.07 -5.93
C ILE A 204 17.65 -0.35 -4.63
N ARG A 205 18.46 -0.57 -3.60
CA ARG A 205 18.40 0.10 -2.31
C ARG A 205 19.62 1.01 -2.17
N ASN A 206 19.35 2.31 -2.10
CA ASN A 206 20.36 3.27 -1.68
C ASN A 206 20.62 3.09 -0.18
N LEU A 207 21.90 3.06 0.19
CA LEU A 207 22.35 2.89 1.56
C LEU A 207 22.51 4.27 2.21
N GLY A 208 22.16 4.35 3.49
CA GLY A 208 22.13 5.60 4.27
C GLY A 208 20.87 5.69 5.11
N SER A 209 20.85 6.68 6.02
CA SER A 209 19.65 7.07 6.76
C SER A 209 18.63 7.74 5.85
N ALA A 210 17.36 7.77 6.26
CA ALA A 210 16.31 8.45 5.50
C ALA A 210 16.63 9.94 5.30
N ASP A 211 17.15 10.61 6.32
CA ASP A 211 17.50 12.03 6.28
C ASP A 211 18.67 12.33 5.33
N GLU A 212 19.71 11.50 5.33
CA GLU A 212 20.85 11.64 4.41
C GLU A 212 20.41 11.48 2.95
N LEU A 213 19.57 10.47 2.69
CA LEU A 213 19.03 10.22 1.36
C LEU A 213 18.10 11.34 0.90
N GLN A 214 17.24 11.83 1.79
CA GLN A 214 16.35 12.96 1.49
C GLN A 214 17.13 14.24 1.18
N LYS A 215 18.16 14.56 1.98
CA LYS A 215 19.05 15.71 1.73
C LYS A 215 19.80 15.60 0.42
N ALA A 216 20.19 14.39 0.03
CA ALA A 216 20.85 14.10 -1.24
C ALA A 216 19.86 13.97 -2.43
N GLY A 217 18.55 14.08 -2.20
CA GLY A 217 17.53 13.95 -3.24
C GLY A 217 17.32 12.52 -3.75
N PHE A 218 17.74 11.52 -2.99
CA PHE A 218 17.59 10.10 -3.34
C PHE A 218 16.37 9.47 -2.70
N ALA A 219 15.66 8.66 -3.48
CA ALA A 219 14.74 7.69 -2.93
C ALA A 219 15.51 6.53 -2.30
N ARG A 220 15.05 5.99 -1.16
CA ARG A 220 15.66 4.82 -0.51
C ARG A 220 15.62 3.58 -1.39
N TYR A 221 14.58 3.45 -2.21
CA TYR A 221 14.39 2.32 -3.11
C TYR A 221 14.03 2.77 -4.52
N ILE A 222 14.59 2.09 -5.50
CA ILE A 222 14.33 2.30 -6.92
C ILE A 222 14.00 0.97 -7.58
N TYR A 223 12.87 0.96 -8.28
CA TYR A 223 12.48 -0.10 -9.19
C TYR A 223 12.59 0.45 -10.60
N ARG A 224 13.36 -0.22 -11.46
CA ARG A 224 13.62 0.29 -12.81
C ARG A 224 13.26 -0.68 -13.92
N ILE A 225 13.08 -1.96 -13.59
CA ILE A 225 12.67 -3.00 -14.50
C ILE A 225 11.63 -3.80 -13.70
N GLY A 226 10.36 -3.74 -14.13
CA GLY A 226 9.19 -4.03 -13.29
C GLY A 226 8.61 -2.74 -12.67
N ARG A 227 7.33 -2.47 -12.93
CA ARG A 227 6.64 -1.20 -12.59
C ARG A 227 6.45 -1.06 -11.07
N HIS A 228 6.36 0.18 -10.58
CA HIS A 228 6.34 0.53 -9.15
C HIS A 228 5.36 -0.31 -8.31
N GLY A 229 5.88 -1.03 -7.30
CA GLY A 229 5.08 -1.68 -6.25
C GLY A 229 4.66 -3.13 -6.50
N ALA A 230 5.03 -3.73 -7.63
CA ALA A 230 4.75 -5.14 -7.92
C ALA A 230 5.74 -5.75 -8.93
N PRO A 231 6.00 -7.07 -8.85
CA PRO A 231 5.38 -8.00 -7.91
C PRO A 231 6.15 -8.15 -6.58
N ALA A 232 5.58 -8.91 -5.65
CA ALA A 232 6.27 -9.36 -4.44
C ALA A 232 7.47 -10.26 -4.79
N TRP A 233 8.44 -10.35 -3.87
CA TRP A 233 9.47 -11.38 -3.90
C TRP A 233 8.92 -12.69 -3.32
N CYS A 234 9.16 -13.81 -3.97
CA CYS A 234 8.81 -15.15 -3.51
C CYS A 234 10.04 -15.91 -2.98
N SER A 235 9.85 -16.69 -1.92
CA SER A 235 10.88 -17.60 -1.39
C SER A 235 11.29 -18.67 -2.40
N PRO A 236 12.50 -19.25 -2.28
CA PRO A 236 12.88 -20.42 -3.07
C PRO A 236 11.87 -21.56 -2.95
N SER A 237 11.67 -22.34 -4.03
CA SER A 237 10.73 -23.47 -4.06
C SER A 237 9.27 -23.11 -3.71
N TYR A 238 8.87 -21.86 -3.97
CA TYR A 238 7.50 -21.39 -3.78
C TYR A 238 6.46 -22.31 -4.45
N GLY A 239 5.30 -22.45 -3.83
CA GLY A 239 4.19 -23.27 -4.31
C GLY A 239 4.24 -24.73 -3.84
N ARG A 240 5.22 -25.10 -2.98
CA ARG A 240 5.39 -26.47 -2.48
C ARG A 240 4.94 -26.67 -1.04
N SER A 241 4.52 -25.60 -0.37
CA SER A 241 4.15 -25.62 1.05
C SER A 241 2.65 -25.47 1.26
N ASP A 242 2.12 -25.97 2.38
CA ASP A 242 0.70 -25.82 2.71
C ASP A 242 0.38 -24.47 3.38
N GLY A 243 1.38 -23.84 4.01
CA GLY A 243 1.28 -22.52 4.64
C GLY A 243 1.95 -21.43 3.81
N LEU A 244 1.38 -20.23 3.82
CA LEU A 244 1.94 -19.03 3.19
C LEU A 244 2.09 -17.92 4.24
N LEU A 245 3.24 -17.26 4.27
CA LEU A 245 3.47 -16.03 5.02
C LEU A 245 3.67 -14.86 4.04
N ILE A 246 2.91 -13.78 4.21
CA ILE A 246 3.06 -12.53 3.46
C ILE A 246 3.56 -11.45 4.41
N VAL A 247 4.69 -10.83 4.06
CA VAL A 247 5.44 -9.92 4.92
C VAL A 247 5.59 -8.58 4.22
N GLU A 248 5.37 -7.48 4.93
CA GLU A 248 5.78 -6.16 4.45
C GLU A 248 7.31 -6.09 4.29
N GLY A 249 7.78 -5.86 3.05
CA GLY A 249 9.19 -5.72 2.71
C GLY A 249 9.83 -7.02 2.20
N GLU A 250 10.56 -6.91 1.10
CA GLU A 250 11.23 -8.06 0.45
C GLU A 250 12.40 -8.59 1.28
N LEU A 251 13.14 -7.73 1.96
CA LEU A 251 14.21 -8.17 2.87
C LEU A 251 13.65 -8.80 4.14
N ASN A 252 12.47 -8.36 4.60
CA ASN A 252 11.76 -8.98 5.72
C ASN A 252 11.22 -10.35 5.31
N GLY A 253 10.65 -10.47 4.11
CA GLY A 253 10.27 -11.76 3.51
C GLY A 253 11.45 -12.71 3.38
N ALA A 254 12.61 -12.22 2.92
CA ALA A 254 13.84 -13.01 2.83
C ALA A 254 14.31 -13.52 4.21
N ALA A 255 14.28 -12.66 5.24
CA ALA A 255 14.62 -13.04 6.60
C ALA A 255 13.66 -14.10 7.16
N ALA A 256 12.36 -13.96 6.93
CA ALA A 256 11.37 -14.96 7.32
C ALA A 256 11.56 -16.30 6.60
N ALA A 257 11.88 -16.27 5.30
CA ALA A 257 12.14 -17.49 4.52
C ALA A 257 13.39 -18.22 4.99
N LEU A 258 14.48 -17.50 5.27
CA LEU A 258 15.69 -18.08 5.87
C LEU A 258 15.38 -18.69 7.25
N ALA A 259 14.64 -17.98 8.09
CA ALA A 259 14.24 -18.49 9.41
C ALA A 259 13.36 -19.75 9.30
N ALA A 260 12.43 -19.78 8.35
CA ALA A 260 11.61 -20.95 8.07
C ALA A 260 12.45 -22.14 7.59
N GLU A 261 13.42 -21.92 6.70
CA GLU A 261 14.38 -22.93 6.25
C GLU A 261 15.17 -23.50 7.43
N VAL A 262 15.71 -22.65 8.30
CA VAL A 262 16.48 -23.04 9.48
C VAL A 262 15.64 -23.84 10.48
N ALA A 263 14.36 -23.49 10.66
CA ALA A 263 13.42 -24.23 11.50
C ALA A 263 12.86 -25.50 10.84
N GLY A 264 13.14 -25.76 9.55
CA GLY A 264 12.55 -26.86 8.81
C GLY A 264 11.04 -26.74 8.60
N LEU A 265 10.52 -25.51 8.55
CA LEU A 265 9.10 -25.24 8.32
C LEU A 265 8.75 -25.40 6.83
N SER A 266 7.66 -26.12 6.56
CA SER A 266 7.02 -26.12 5.24
C SER A 266 6.18 -24.84 5.11
N LEU A 267 6.82 -23.76 4.66
CA LEU A 267 6.23 -22.43 4.56
C LEU A 267 6.75 -21.70 3.33
N ASP A 268 5.84 -21.26 2.45
CA ASP A 268 6.20 -20.31 1.40
C ASP A 268 6.14 -18.88 1.97
N VAL A 269 7.00 -18.00 1.46
CA VAL A 269 7.03 -16.61 1.88
C VAL A 269 6.91 -15.67 0.69
N GLN A 270 6.09 -14.63 0.83
CA GLN A 270 6.09 -13.47 -0.05
C GLN A 270 6.52 -12.22 0.71
N GLY A 271 7.55 -11.53 0.22
CA GLY A 271 7.94 -10.21 0.70
C GLY A 271 7.39 -9.12 -0.22
N LEU A 272 6.54 -8.25 0.30
CA LEU A 272 5.89 -7.19 -0.48
C LEU A 272 6.84 -6.02 -0.77
N ALA A 273 6.59 -5.32 -1.87
CA ALA A 273 7.25 -4.06 -2.22
C ALA A 273 6.77 -2.87 -1.35
N GLY A 274 6.79 -3.04 -0.03
CA GLY A 274 6.23 -2.13 0.99
C GLY A 274 4.73 -2.34 1.26
N ALA A 275 4.15 -1.59 2.20
CA ALA A 275 2.73 -1.68 2.61
C ALA A 275 1.71 -1.59 1.45
N GLY A 276 2.05 -0.90 0.36
CA GLY A 276 1.19 -0.79 -0.82
C GLY A 276 1.36 -1.93 -1.85
N GLY A 277 2.27 -2.87 -1.61
CA GLY A 277 2.62 -3.92 -2.58
C GLY A 277 1.52 -4.95 -2.78
N THR A 278 1.45 -5.50 -3.98
CA THR A 278 0.50 -6.57 -4.34
C THR A 278 1.18 -7.94 -4.33
N PRO A 279 0.71 -8.90 -3.51
CA PRO A 279 1.19 -10.28 -3.56
C PRO A 279 0.69 -11.01 -4.80
N PHE A 280 1.38 -12.08 -5.19
CA PHE A 280 0.84 -13.11 -6.08
C PHE A 280 -0.34 -13.83 -5.41
N LEU A 281 -1.40 -14.08 -6.19
CA LEU A 281 -2.67 -14.63 -5.69
C LEU A 281 -2.65 -16.15 -5.65
N GLU A 282 -1.87 -16.78 -6.52
CA GLU A 282 -1.82 -18.22 -6.77
C GLU A 282 -1.47 -19.01 -5.51
N GLY A 283 -0.68 -18.43 -4.59
CA GLY A 283 -0.32 -19.08 -3.33
C GLY A 283 -1.32 -18.92 -2.19
N MET A 284 -2.46 -18.23 -2.37
CA MET A 284 -3.43 -18.01 -1.29
C MET A 284 -4.54 -19.08 -1.26
N GLN A 285 -5.01 -19.52 -2.43
CA GLN A 285 -6.20 -20.37 -2.53
C GLN A 285 -6.01 -21.71 -1.80
N GLY A 286 -6.94 -22.05 -0.92
CA GLY A 286 -6.95 -23.31 -0.18
C GLY A 286 -5.86 -23.46 0.89
N ARG A 287 -5.07 -22.40 1.14
CA ARG A 287 -3.92 -22.43 2.06
C ARG A 287 -4.17 -21.61 3.31
N ARG A 288 -3.43 -21.91 4.38
CA ARG A 288 -3.38 -21.05 5.56
C ARG A 288 -2.45 -19.88 5.27
N VAL A 289 -2.98 -18.66 5.35
CA VAL A 289 -2.24 -17.42 5.07
C VAL A 289 -1.96 -16.70 6.38
N HIS A 290 -0.70 -16.44 6.64
CA HIS A 290 -0.22 -15.60 7.73
C HIS A 290 0.25 -14.26 7.17
N LEU A 291 -0.03 -13.18 7.90
CA LEU A 291 0.27 -11.82 7.49
C LEU A 291 1.13 -11.12 8.55
N TYR A 292 2.15 -10.40 8.11
CA TYR A 292 2.93 -9.50 8.96
C TYR A 292 3.14 -8.17 8.24
N ALA A 293 3.00 -7.08 8.98
CA ALA A 293 3.37 -5.73 8.55
C ALA A 293 3.89 -4.94 9.75
N ASP A 294 4.54 -3.82 9.50
CA ASP A 294 5.09 -2.99 10.57
C ASP A 294 3.94 -2.36 11.40
N PRO A 295 4.13 -2.11 12.71
CA PRO A 295 3.08 -1.62 13.61
C PRO A 295 2.84 -0.10 13.45
N ASP A 296 2.76 0.37 12.21
CA ASP A 296 2.46 1.75 11.86
C ASP A 296 1.14 1.85 11.08
N PRO A 297 0.60 3.07 10.84
CA PRO A 297 -0.66 3.22 10.11
C PRO A 297 -0.66 2.62 8.71
N ALA A 298 0.49 2.57 8.02
CA ALA A 298 0.60 2.00 6.69
C ALA A 298 0.59 0.47 6.73
N GLY A 299 1.30 -0.13 7.69
CA GLY A 299 1.30 -1.57 7.93
C GLY A 299 -0.07 -2.08 8.39
N MET A 300 -0.78 -1.34 9.25
CA MET A 300 -2.16 -1.68 9.61
C MET A 300 -3.12 -1.65 8.40
N ALA A 301 -2.99 -0.65 7.52
CA ALA A 301 -3.75 -0.61 6.27
C ALA A 301 -3.36 -1.74 5.31
N CYS A 302 -2.08 -2.14 5.30
CA CYS A 302 -1.58 -3.29 4.56
C CYS A 302 -2.26 -4.59 5.04
N LEU A 303 -2.26 -4.86 6.35
CA LEU A 303 -2.88 -6.05 6.94
C LEU A 303 -4.38 -6.13 6.63
N GLU A 304 -5.10 -5.03 6.77
CA GLU A 304 -6.53 -4.95 6.45
C GLU A 304 -6.80 -5.31 4.98
N ARG A 305 -6.03 -4.71 4.06
CA ARG A 305 -6.13 -4.96 2.61
C ARG A 305 -5.79 -6.40 2.26
N LEU A 306 -4.68 -6.93 2.78
CA LEU A 306 -4.24 -8.29 2.51
C LEU A 306 -5.19 -9.33 3.09
N SER A 307 -5.80 -9.07 4.24
CA SER A 307 -6.77 -9.99 4.86
C SER A 307 -8.02 -10.13 3.98
N LYS A 308 -8.57 -9.01 3.52
CA LYS A 308 -9.70 -8.99 2.56
C LYS A 308 -9.34 -9.71 1.26
N LEU A 309 -8.14 -9.46 0.74
CA LEU A 309 -7.65 -10.10 -0.47
C LEU A 309 -7.50 -11.61 -0.31
N ALA A 310 -6.87 -12.08 0.77
CA ALA A 310 -6.65 -13.50 1.02
C ALA A 310 -7.99 -14.25 1.20
N GLN A 311 -8.94 -13.68 1.94
CA GLN A 311 -10.28 -14.24 2.06
C GLN A 311 -11.00 -14.32 0.72
N ALA A 312 -10.99 -13.23 -0.05
CA ALA A 312 -11.64 -13.19 -1.37
C ALA A 312 -10.99 -14.14 -2.38
N THR A 313 -9.70 -14.45 -2.24
CA THR A 313 -8.96 -15.43 -3.05
C THR A 313 -9.21 -16.88 -2.61
N GLY A 314 -9.95 -17.09 -1.51
CA GLY A 314 -10.30 -18.41 -1.01
C GLY A 314 -9.23 -19.06 -0.13
N ALA A 315 -8.47 -18.27 0.63
CA ALA A 315 -7.61 -18.80 1.69
C ALA A 315 -8.44 -19.63 2.69
N LEU A 316 -7.87 -20.75 3.14
CA LEU A 316 -8.51 -21.62 4.13
C LEU A 316 -8.69 -20.91 5.47
N GLU A 317 -7.69 -20.11 5.83
CA GLU A 317 -7.62 -19.36 7.07
C GLU A 317 -6.68 -18.17 6.89
N VAL A 318 -7.00 -17.03 7.52
CA VAL A 318 -6.15 -15.84 7.51
C VAL A 318 -5.81 -15.48 8.96
N ARG A 319 -4.52 -15.44 9.26
CA ARG A 319 -3.99 -15.07 10.58
C ARG A 319 -3.02 -13.90 10.48
N VAL A 320 -3.02 -13.05 11.48
CA VAL A 320 -2.11 -11.91 11.59
C VAL A 320 -1.08 -12.22 12.68
N LEU A 321 0.20 -12.11 12.34
CA LEU A 321 1.27 -12.23 13.31
C LEU A 321 1.30 -10.96 14.19
N PRO A 322 1.56 -11.10 15.50
CA PRO A 322 1.63 -9.93 16.36
C PRO A 322 2.85 -9.06 16.00
N ALA A 323 2.74 -7.77 16.30
CA ALA A 323 3.83 -6.83 16.10
C ALA A 323 5.08 -7.24 16.87
N LEU A 324 6.25 -6.99 16.28
CA LEU A 324 7.51 -7.11 16.97
C LEU A 324 7.67 -5.99 18.01
N PRO A 325 8.32 -6.25 19.16
CA PRO A 325 8.55 -5.24 20.18
C PRO A 325 9.57 -4.17 19.75
N ASP A 326 10.48 -4.52 18.84
CA ASP A 326 11.53 -3.65 18.32
C ASP A 326 11.99 -4.16 16.94
N GLY A 327 12.24 -3.22 16.02
CA GLY A 327 12.70 -3.50 14.66
C GLY A 327 11.70 -4.24 13.76
N ASP A 328 12.18 -4.59 12.56
CA ASP A 328 11.50 -5.48 11.62
C ASP A 328 12.13 -6.89 11.59
N PHE A 329 11.59 -7.77 10.74
CA PHE A 329 12.08 -9.16 10.63
C PHE A 329 13.57 -9.22 10.26
N SER A 330 14.02 -8.37 9.34
CA SER A 330 15.41 -8.37 8.90
C SER A 330 16.34 -7.78 9.97
N ASP A 331 15.89 -6.78 10.73
CA ASP A 331 16.64 -6.22 11.84
C ASP A 331 16.80 -7.25 12.98
N LEU A 332 15.74 -7.98 13.34
CA LEU A 332 15.82 -9.04 14.34
C LEU A 332 16.65 -10.23 13.86
N CYS A 333 16.49 -10.66 12.61
CA CYS A 333 17.31 -11.72 12.04
C CYS A 333 18.80 -11.37 12.07
N GLY A 334 19.15 -10.12 11.82
CA GLY A 334 20.54 -9.65 11.91
C GLY A 334 21.07 -9.53 13.34
N LYS A 335 20.22 -9.09 14.29
CA LYS A 335 20.58 -8.91 15.70
C LYS A 335 20.74 -10.23 16.44
N LEU A 336 19.82 -11.18 16.21
CA LEU A 336 19.76 -12.46 16.92
C LEU A 336 20.50 -13.58 16.16
N GLY A 337 20.62 -13.44 14.85
CA GLY A 337 21.03 -14.52 13.95
C GLY A 337 19.84 -15.38 13.50
N PRO A 338 19.98 -16.13 12.40
CA PRO A 338 18.88 -16.89 11.79
C PRO A 338 18.23 -17.92 12.71
N THR A 339 19.03 -18.65 13.51
CA THR A 339 18.54 -19.71 14.40
C THR A 339 17.64 -19.16 15.51
N ASP A 340 18.06 -18.11 16.20
CA ASP A 340 17.28 -17.53 17.28
C ASP A 340 16.06 -16.78 16.74
N PHE A 341 16.20 -16.12 15.58
CA PHE A 341 15.06 -15.51 14.90
C PHE A 341 14.04 -16.56 14.42
N ALA A 342 14.46 -17.77 14.05
CA ALA A 342 13.55 -18.86 13.73
C ALA A 342 12.68 -19.28 14.93
N ASN A 343 13.24 -19.28 16.14
CA ASN A 343 12.46 -19.52 17.37
C ASN A 343 11.45 -18.38 17.62
N VAL A 344 11.85 -17.13 17.37
CA VAL A 344 10.92 -15.99 17.44
C VAL A 344 9.79 -16.15 16.43
N LEU A 345 10.09 -16.53 15.19
CA LEU A 345 9.09 -16.73 14.15
C LEU A 345 8.09 -17.84 14.52
N LEU A 346 8.56 -18.95 15.09
CA LEU A 346 7.70 -20.02 15.60
C LEU A 346 6.76 -19.54 16.71
N ASP A 347 7.25 -18.74 17.66
CA ASP A 347 6.44 -18.14 18.71
C ASP A 347 5.39 -17.16 18.13
N LEU A 348 5.76 -16.35 17.13
CA LEU A 348 4.80 -15.47 16.43
C LEU A 348 3.68 -16.28 15.79
N PHE A 349 3.98 -17.43 15.17
CA PHE A 349 2.96 -18.30 14.59
C PHE A 349 1.99 -18.88 15.64
N GLN A 350 2.51 -19.23 16.83
CA GLN A 350 1.67 -19.73 17.93
C GLN A 350 0.73 -18.63 18.47
N ARG A 351 1.20 -17.38 18.47
CA ARG A 351 0.44 -16.21 18.91
C ARG A 351 -0.35 -15.53 17.78
N ALA A 352 -0.39 -16.13 16.59
CA ALA A 352 -1.05 -15.54 15.44
C ALA A 352 -2.58 -15.59 15.60
N ASP A 353 -3.20 -14.43 15.63
CA ASP A 353 -4.64 -14.28 15.80
C ASP A 353 -5.37 -14.42 14.46
N CYS A 354 -6.56 -15.00 14.49
CA CYS A 354 -7.44 -15.01 13.32
C CYS A 354 -7.86 -13.57 13.00
N TRP A 355 -7.70 -13.14 11.74
CA TRP A 355 -8.19 -11.83 11.37
C TRP A 355 -9.71 -11.77 11.54
N GLN A 356 -10.17 -10.73 12.22
CA GLN A 356 -11.58 -10.44 12.43
C GLN A 356 -11.84 -8.99 12.01
N THR A 357 -12.94 -8.76 11.31
CA THR A 357 -13.34 -7.48 10.70
C THR A 357 -13.40 -6.29 11.68
N TRP A 358 -13.42 -6.54 12.99
CA TRP A 358 -13.52 -5.52 14.05
C TRP A 358 -12.20 -4.80 14.41
N ILE A 359 -11.05 -5.16 13.84
CA ILE A 359 -9.76 -4.47 14.11
C ILE A 359 -9.72 -3.05 13.49
N SER A 360 -10.70 -2.67 12.68
CA SER A 360 -10.81 -1.32 12.08
C SER A 360 -11.41 -0.24 13.01
N GLY A 361 -11.91 -0.60 14.20
CA GLY A 361 -12.22 0.38 15.24
C GLY A 361 -10.96 0.75 16.02
N LYS A 362 -10.68 2.05 16.16
CA LYS A 362 -9.55 2.72 16.86
C LYS A 362 -9.19 2.28 18.31
N THR A 363 -9.52 1.07 18.75
CA THR A 363 -9.13 0.49 20.05
C THR A 363 -8.61 -0.93 19.86
N ALA A 364 -7.38 -1.05 19.34
CA ALA A 364 -6.57 -2.25 19.50
C ALA A 364 -5.20 -1.85 20.08
N LEU A 365 -5.23 -1.18 21.23
CA LEU A 365 -4.15 -1.34 22.19
C LEU A 365 -4.35 -2.72 22.85
N PRO A 366 -3.28 -3.47 23.15
CA PRO A 366 -3.42 -4.75 23.84
C PRO A 366 -4.15 -4.50 25.16
N VAL A 367 -5.35 -5.07 25.30
CA VAL A 367 -6.01 -5.18 26.59
C VAL A 367 -5.14 -6.14 27.39
N ASN A 368 -4.35 -5.59 28.31
CA ASN A 368 -3.71 -6.37 29.35
C ASN A 368 -4.79 -7.19 30.04
N ASN A 369 -4.72 -8.51 29.88
CA ASN A 369 -5.56 -9.43 30.61
C ASN A 369 -5.32 -9.27 32.13
N ALA A 370 -6.43 -9.21 32.86
CA ALA A 370 -6.61 -9.49 34.27
C ALA A 370 -6.03 -8.51 35.32
N VAL A 371 -6.93 -7.70 35.89
CA VAL A 371 -7.10 -7.66 37.35
C VAL A 371 -8.61 -7.81 37.63
N PRO A 372 -9.03 -8.84 38.39
CA PRO A 372 -10.40 -8.99 38.84
C PRO A 372 -10.68 -8.14 40.10
N ASP A 373 -11.95 -7.85 40.32
CA ASP A 373 -12.59 -7.23 41.49
C ASP A 373 -12.63 -5.69 41.61
N GLY A 374 -13.84 -5.17 41.80
CA GLY A 374 -14.06 -3.86 42.43
C GLY A 374 -15.31 -3.11 42.00
N GLU A 375 -16.45 -3.48 42.56
CA GLU A 375 -17.74 -2.79 42.50
C GLU A 375 -17.71 -1.25 42.74
N LYS A 376 -18.66 -0.55 42.09
CA LYS A 376 -19.41 0.65 42.55
C LYS A 376 -18.67 1.99 42.76
N ARG A 377 -19.02 2.98 41.91
CA ARG A 377 -19.48 4.35 42.30
C ARG A 377 -19.87 5.16 41.05
N LEU A 378 -21.17 5.28 40.77
CA LEU A 378 -21.99 6.51 40.98
C LEU A 378 -21.60 7.65 40.02
N LEU A 379 -22.33 7.90 38.91
CA LEU A 379 -23.64 8.58 38.86
C LEU A 379 -23.75 9.71 39.90
N ALA A 380 -23.21 10.89 39.58
CA ALA A 380 -23.66 12.18 40.09
C ALA A 380 -23.06 13.32 39.27
N ASN A 381 -23.86 14.37 39.07
CA ASN A 381 -23.54 15.68 38.45
C ASN A 381 -23.83 15.81 36.95
N TRP A 382 -25.07 15.52 36.60
CA TRP A 382 -25.82 16.32 35.63
C TRP A 382 -26.79 17.20 36.41
N GLN A 383 -26.57 18.53 36.40
CA GLN A 383 -27.56 19.62 36.40
C GLN A 383 -26.99 20.92 36.99
N GLN A 384 -27.45 22.04 36.41
CA GLN A 384 -27.12 23.46 36.63
C GLN A 384 -25.97 23.98 35.74
N GLY A 385 -26.15 24.93 34.84
CA GLY A 385 -27.30 25.73 34.46
C GLY A 385 -26.83 26.97 33.69
N SER A 386 -27.67 27.44 32.77
CA SER A 386 -27.75 28.80 32.19
C SER A 386 -26.61 29.35 31.31
N GLY A 387 -27.00 29.90 30.16
CA GLY A 387 -26.31 31.05 29.56
C GLY A 387 -26.36 31.14 28.03
N TRP A 388 -27.41 31.74 27.49
CA TRP A 388 -27.49 32.18 26.10
C TRP A 388 -26.42 33.25 25.77
N GLY A 389 -25.92 33.26 24.53
CA GLY A 389 -25.09 34.35 24.01
C GLY A 389 -24.48 34.09 22.64
N THR A 390 -25.24 34.42 21.59
CA THR A 390 -24.75 34.65 20.22
C THR A 390 -23.97 35.97 20.14
N ALA A 391 -22.85 36.00 19.41
CA ALA A 391 -22.60 36.87 18.23
C ALA A 391 -21.10 37.12 17.96
N ASP A 392 -20.78 37.01 16.67
CA ASP A 392 -19.87 37.86 15.87
C ASP A 392 -18.33 37.73 15.88
N ALA A 393 -17.86 37.20 14.73
CA ALA A 393 -17.09 37.89 13.69
C ALA A 393 -15.73 38.54 14.02
N SER A 394 -14.68 38.02 13.38
CA SER A 394 -13.62 38.72 12.60
C SER A 394 -12.53 37.68 12.27
N GLY A 395 -12.03 37.51 11.05
CA GLY A 395 -11.63 38.53 10.08
C GLY A 395 -10.09 38.65 10.14
N TRP A 396 -9.37 37.78 9.42
CA TRP A 396 -7.92 37.93 9.25
C TRP A 396 -7.63 38.23 7.78
N GLY A 397 -7.34 39.50 7.52
CA GLY A 397 -6.78 40.01 6.27
C GLY A 397 -5.31 40.38 6.47
N SER A 398 -4.53 40.04 5.44
CA SER A 398 -3.45 40.81 4.79
C SER A 398 -2.30 41.41 5.62
N ASP A 399 -1.11 40.96 5.22
CA ASP A 399 0.06 41.73 4.77
C ASP A 399 0.83 42.66 5.72
N ASP A 400 2.15 42.41 5.70
CA ASP A 400 3.22 43.31 5.26
C ASP A 400 4.41 43.51 6.25
N ARG A 401 5.58 43.11 5.73
CA ARG A 401 6.93 43.74 5.79
C ARG A 401 7.78 43.81 7.07
N GLY A 402 9.06 43.50 6.82
CA GLY A 402 10.28 44.00 7.46
C GLY A 402 11.36 42.92 7.35
N GLY A 403 12.48 43.04 6.63
CA GLY A 403 13.29 44.20 6.28
C GLY A 403 14.60 44.15 7.08
N TRP A 404 15.62 43.47 6.54
CA TRP A 404 17.07 43.78 6.46
C TRP A 404 17.79 42.62 5.79
#